data_AF-A0A938YTI9-F1
#
_entry.id   AF-A0A938YTI9-F1
#
_cell.length_a   1.000
_cell.length_b   1.000
_cell.length_c   1.000
_cell.angle_alpha   90.00
_cell.angle_beta   90.00
_cell.angle_gamma   90.00
#
_symmetry.space_group_name_H-M   'P 1'
#
loop_
_entity.id
_entity.type
_entity.pdbx_description
1 polymer ?
#
loop_
_entity_poly.entity_id
_entity_poly.type
_entity_poly.pdbx_seq_one_letter_code
_entity_poly.pdbx_strand_id
1 'polypeptide(L)'
;MEQSTPPYLSLKKELLDALDLHIDLFKTAPTIESSHLDGVLFMMRSLGFMLDRAPKVLLLEDKNEMNFMMFQYYSLLSELKNNLVLNFPYASIQGVPLLTLIQRFPTTYEKEMKQWWEARTGLKVEETKQTIEIAAFEG
;
A
#
# COMPACT_ATOMS: atom_id res chain seq x y z
N MET A 1 -25.46 -15.20 2.33
CA MET A 1 -24.42 -15.05 3.37
C MET A 1 -24.04 -13.59 3.39
N GLU A 2 -24.30 -12.86 4.48
CA GLU A 2 -23.69 -11.54 4.66
C GLU A 2 -22.17 -11.74 4.69
N GLN A 3 -21.46 -11.17 3.72
CA GLN A 3 -20.01 -11.17 3.74
C GLN A 3 -19.57 -10.29 4.92
N SER A 4 -18.85 -10.90 5.86
CA SER A 4 -18.34 -10.20 7.03
C SER A 4 -17.25 -9.23 6.61
N THR A 5 -17.52 -7.93 6.64
CA THR A 5 -16.47 -6.92 6.53
C THR A 5 -15.74 -6.80 7.86
N PRO A 6 -14.41 -6.61 7.87
CA PRO A 6 -13.64 -6.28 9.05
C PRO A 6 -14.30 -5.18 9.89
N PRO A 7 -14.21 -5.19 11.23
CA PRO A 7 -14.74 -4.11 12.06
C PRO A 7 -14.16 -2.74 11.69
N TYR A 8 -14.95 -1.66 11.83
CA TYR A 8 -14.46 -0.28 11.59
C TYR A 8 -13.19 0.02 12.39
N LEU A 9 -13.17 -0.35 13.67
CA LEU A 9 -12.05 -0.06 14.56
C LEU A 9 -10.76 -0.77 14.12
N SER A 10 -10.87 -1.98 13.56
CA SER A 10 -9.72 -2.72 13.01
C SER A 10 -9.13 -2.00 11.80
N LEU A 11 -9.97 -1.58 10.86
CA LEU A 11 -9.54 -0.81 9.69
C LEU A 11 -8.97 0.55 10.07
N LYS A 12 -9.61 1.24 11.04
CA LYS A 12 -9.14 2.52 11.58
C LYS A 12 -7.73 2.38 12.16
N LYS A 13 -7.49 1.34 12.95
CA LYS A 13 -6.16 1.08 13.53
C LYS A 13 -5.12 0.85 12.43
N GLU A 14 -5.42 0.02 11.45
CA GLU A 14 -4.49 -0.27 10.37
C GLU A 14 -4.18 0.97 9.51
N LEU A 15 -5.19 1.80 9.23
CA LEU A 15 -4.98 3.06 8.52
C LEU A 15 -4.10 4.04 9.31
N LEU A 16 -4.25 4.08 10.63
CA LEU A 16 -3.39 4.86 11.51
C LEU A 16 -1.95 4.32 11.48
N ASP A 17 -1.77 3.01 11.57
CA ASP A 17 -0.45 2.37 11.49
C ASP A 17 0.24 2.68 10.13
N ALA A 18 -0.53 2.69 9.03
CA ALA A 18 -0.03 3.08 7.71
C ALA A 18 0.39 4.56 7.63
N LEU A 19 -0.38 5.47 8.25
CA LEU A 19 -0.04 6.89 8.35
C LEU A 19 1.22 7.12 9.18
N ASP A 20 1.34 6.44 10.31
CA ASP A 20 2.53 6.51 11.17
C ASP A 20 3.78 6.03 10.42
N LEU A 21 3.68 4.90 9.71
CA LEU A 21 4.77 4.40 8.86
C LEU A 21 5.15 5.39 7.75
N HIS A 22 4.17 6.03 7.11
CA HIS A 22 4.42 7.04 6.08
C HIS A 22 5.20 8.24 6.64
N ILE A 23 4.82 8.72 7.83
CA ILE A 23 5.49 9.82 8.52
C ILE A 23 6.92 9.41 8.93
N ASP A 24 7.09 8.18 9.43
CA ASP A 24 8.38 7.70 9.94
C ASP A 24 9.40 7.41 8.84
N LEU A 25 8.95 7.04 7.64
CA LEU A 25 9.82 6.59 6.54
C LEU A 25 10.92 7.60 6.17
N PHE A 26 10.64 8.90 6.33
CA PHE A 26 11.58 9.97 5.98
C PHE A 26 12.13 10.75 7.16
N LYS A 27 11.63 10.49 8.38
CA LYS A 27 12.17 11.13 9.59
C LYS A 27 13.63 10.76 9.85
N THR A 28 14.07 9.60 9.37
CA THR A 28 15.40 9.05 9.69
C THR A 28 16.40 9.18 8.54
N ALA A 29 15.99 9.68 7.36
CA ALA A 29 16.83 9.76 6.17
C ALA A 29 17.45 11.17 6.02
N PRO A 30 18.74 11.38 6.36
CA PRO A 30 19.36 12.70 6.30
C PRO A 30 19.66 13.14 4.86
N THR A 31 19.90 12.18 3.96
CA THR A 31 20.19 12.40 2.54
C THR A 31 19.63 11.24 1.71
N ILE A 32 19.37 11.52 0.44
CA ILE A 32 19.03 10.53 -0.59
C ILE A 32 20.08 10.67 -1.69
N GLU A 33 20.75 9.58 -2.05
CA GLU A 33 21.72 9.59 -3.15
C GLU A 33 21.01 9.87 -4.48
N SER A 34 21.65 10.67 -5.35
CA SER A 34 21.05 11.07 -6.64
C SER A 34 20.68 9.88 -7.52
N SER A 35 21.43 8.78 -7.43
CA SER A 35 21.15 7.52 -8.11
C SER A 35 19.84 6.85 -7.66
N HIS A 36 19.34 7.16 -6.47
CA HIS A 36 18.11 6.59 -5.91
C HIS A 36 16.92 7.55 -5.92
N LEU A 37 17.17 8.82 -6.24
CA LEU A 37 16.22 9.92 -6.04
C LEU A 37 14.89 9.71 -6.77
N ASP A 38 14.93 9.27 -8.03
CA ASP A 38 13.70 9.10 -8.83
C ASP A 38 12.76 8.05 -8.23
N GLY A 39 13.32 6.90 -7.80
CA GLY A 39 12.56 5.85 -7.14
C GLY A 39 11.99 6.31 -5.80
N VAL A 40 12.76 7.07 -5.03
CA VAL A 40 12.31 7.64 -3.75
C VAL A 40 11.18 8.65 -3.97
N LEU A 41 11.33 9.57 -4.91
CA LEU A 41 10.31 10.57 -5.24
C LEU A 41 9.03 9.91 -5.76
N PHE A 42 9.15 8.87 -6.59
CA PHE A 42 8.01 8.09 -7.06
C PHE A 42 7.26 7.49 -5.87
N MET A 43 7.97 6.77 -4.99
CA MET A 43 7.38 6.16 -3.79
C MET A 43 6.70 7.20 -2.88
N MET A 44 7.36 8.34 -2.63
CA MET A 44 6.81 9.42 -1.82
C MET A 44 5.50 9.95 -2.39
N ARG A 45 5.46 10.22 -3.70
CA ARG A 45 4.26 10.73 -4.37
C ARG A 45 3.13 9.71 -4.33
N SER A 46 3.44 8.43 -4.55
CA SER A 46 2.45 7.34 -4.47
C SER A 46 1.86 7.21 -3.07
N LEU A 47 2.69 7.25 -2.02
CA LEU A 47 2.21 7.21 -0.64
C LEU A 47 1.36 8.44 -0.29
N GLY A 48 1.81 9.63 -0.68
CA GLY A 48 1.06 10.88 -0.48
C GLY A 48 -0.33 10.82 -1.14
N PHE A 49 -0.40 10.38 -2.41
CA PHE A 49 -1.67 10.21 -3.11
C PHE A 49 -2.58 9.15 -2.44
N MET A 50 -2.00 8.01 -2.06
CA MET A 50 -2.72 6.90 -1.44
C MET A 50 -3.34 7.28 -0.09
N LEU A 51 -2.67 8.13 0.68
CA LEU A 51 -3.06 8.46 2.06
C LEU A 51 -3.69 9.85 2.21
N ASP A 52 -3.75 10.68 1.16
CA ASP A 52 -4.28 12.06 1.18
C ASP A 52 -5.68 12.15 1.80
N ARG A 53 -6.55 11.18 1.51
CA ARG A 53 -7.93 11.16 2.02
C ARG A 53 -8.07 10.60 3.43
N ALA A 54 -7.03 9.97 4.00
CA ALA A 54 -7.12 9.27 5.28
C ALA A 54 -7.59 10.17 6.43
N PRO A 55 -7.10 11.42 6.62
CA PRO A 55 -7.54 12.27 7.72
C PRO A 55 -9.04 12.57 7.67
N LYS A 56 -9.58 12.82 6.47
CA LYS A 56 -11.01 13.08 6.26
C LYS A 56 -11.84 11.85 6.59
N VAL A 57 -11.42 10.67 6.13
CA VAL A 57 -12.14 9.41 6.39
C VAL A 57 -12.14 9.07 7.89
N LEU A 58 -11.00 9.27 8.56
CA LEU A 58 -10.87 9.07 10.01
C LEU A 58 -11.78 10.00 10.82
N LEU A 59 -12.01 11.22 10.34
CA LEU A 59 -12.90 12.19 10.97
C LEU A 59 -14.38 11.86 10.77
N LEU A 60 -14.76 11.33 9.59
CA LEU A 60 -16.16 11.06 9.25
C LEU A 60 -16.77 9.93 10.09
N GLU A 61 -15.94 8.98 10.53
CA GLU A 61 -16.37 7.77 11.25
C GLU A 61 -17.43 6.94 10.51
N ASP A 62 -17.46 7.04 9.18
CA ASP A 62 -18.35 6.28 8.31
C ASP A 62 -17.73 4.96 7.85
N LYS A 63 -18.51 3.87 7.95
CA LYS A 63 -18.04 2.53 7.63
C LYS A 63 -17.79 2.32 6.14
N ASN A 64 -18.63 2.89 5.27
CA ASN A 64 -18.50 2.71 3.83
C ASN A 64 -17.31 3.49 3.29
N GLU A 65 -17.12 4.74 3.75
CA GLU A 65 -15.95 5.54 3.42
C GLU A 65 -14.67 4.86 3.90
N MET A 66 -14.66 4.27 5.09
CA MET A 66 -13.52 3.51 5.59
C MET A 66 -13.22 2.28 4.74
N ASN A 67 -14.25 1.48 4.40
CA ASN A 67 -14.06 0.32 3.54
C ASN A 67 -13.52 0.72 2.15
N PHE A 68 -14.07 1.80 1.58
CA PHE A 68 -13.61 2.33 0.30
C PHE A 68 -12.15 2.81 0.37
N MET A 69 -11.81 3.58 1.40
CA MET A 69 -10.43 4.04 1.63
C MET A 69 -9.46 2.87 1.74
N MET A 70 -9.79 1.85 2.53
CA MET A 70 -8.92 0.69 2.70
C MET A 70 -8.79 -0.14 1.42
N PHE A 71 -9.87 -0.33 0.67
CA PHE A 71 -9.79 -0.93 -0.66
C PHE A 71 -8.83 -0.17 -1.58
N GLN A 72 -8.98 1.15 -1.70
CA GLN A 72 -8.09 1.98 -2.52
C GLN A 72 -6.64 1.91 -2.05
N TYR A 73 -6.42 1.99 -0.74
CA TYR A 73 -5.10 1.87 -0.12
C TYR A 73 -4.41 0.55 -0.53
N TYR A 74 -5.09 -0.60 -0.40
CA TYR A 74 -4.49 -1.88 -0.77
C TYR A 74 -4.21 -2.00 -2.27
N SER A 75 -5.14 -1.54 -3.12
CA SER A 75 -4.95 -1.56 -4.58
C SER A 75 -3.71 -0.74 -4.99
N LEU A 76 -3.60 0.49 -4.49
CA LEU A 76 -2.48 1.38 -4.81
C LEU A 76 -1.18 0.88 -4.20
N LEU A 77 -1.22 0.25 -3.02
CA LEU A 77 -0.02 -0.33 -2.40
C LEU A 77 0.53 -1.50 -3.21
N SER A 78 -0.35 -2.36 -3.72
CA SER A 78 0.03 -3.44 -4.63
C SER A 78 0.60 -2.92 -5.94
N GLU A 79 0.00 -1.88 -6.53
CA GLU A 79 0.55 -1.20 -7.71
C GLU A 79 1.93 -0.57 -7.45
N LEU A 80 2.11 0.07 -6.28
CA LEU A 80 3.39 0.65 -5.89
C LEU A 80 4.46 -0.44 -5.78
N LYS A 81 4.17 -1.57 -5.12
CA LYS A 81 5.11 -2.71 -5.01
C LYS A 81 5.56 -3.18 -6.40
N ASN A 82 4.63 -3.37 -7.33
CA ASN A 82 4.93 -3.80 -8.69
C ASN A 82 5.78 -2.77 -9.45
N ASN A 83 5.43 -1.48 -9.34
CA ASN A 83 6.20 -0.42 -10.00
C ASN A 83 7.63 -0.30 -9.46
N LEU A 84 7.83 -0.50 -8.15
CA LEU A 84 9.17 -0.50 -7.57
C LEU A 84 10.01 -1.67 -8.09
N VAL A 85 9.43 -2.86 -8.20
CA VAL A 85 10.11 -4.04 -8.76
C VAL A 85 10.51 -3.82 -10.21
N LEU A 86 9.60 -3.28 -11.03
CA LEU A 86 9.82 -3.16 -12.47
C LEU A 86 10.71 -1.98 -12.85
N ASN A 87 10.53 -0.82 -12.20
CA ASN A 87 11.14 0.43 -12.64
C ASN A 87 12.28 0.91 -11.73
N PHE A 88 12.28 0.50 -10.45
CA PHE A 88 13.23 0.98 -9.45
C PHE A 88 13.84 -0.15 -8.60
N PRO A 89 14.25 -1.31 -9.16
CA PRO A 89 14.70 -2.46 -8.38
C PRO A 89 15.99 -2.20 -7.58
N TYR A 90 16.77 -1.20 -8.02
CA TYR A 90 18.04 -0.81 -7.41
C TYR A 90 17.89 0.29 -6.36
N ALA A 91 16.70 0.91 -6.23
CA ALA A 91 16.54 2.09 -5.40
C ALA A 91 16.51 1.73 -3.91
N SER A 92 17.17 2.56 -3.09
CA SER A 92 17.25 2.37 -1.65
C SER A 92 17.23 3.70 -0.90
N ILE A 93 16.86 3.66 0.38
CA ILE A 93 17.07 4.75 1.34
C ILE A 93 17.98 4.20 2.43
N GLN A 94 19.13 4.84 2.65
CA GLN A 94 20.12 4.42 3.65
C GLN A 94 20.51 2.94 3.52
N GLY A 95 20.64 2.44 2.29
CA GLY A 95 20.97 1.04 2.01
C GLY A 95 19.82 0.06 2.20
N VAL A 96 18.63 0.51 2.61
CA VAL A 96 17.42 -0.33 2.68
C VAL A 96 16.65 -0.22 1.35
N PRO A 97 16.43 -1.33 0.63
CA PRO A 97 15.68 -1.30 -0.62
C PRO A 97 14.26 -0.73 -0.42
N LEU A 98 13.78 0.05 -1.39
CA LEU A 98 12.43 0.64 -1.30
C LEU A 98 11.33 -0.42 -1.17
N LEU A 99 11.49 -1.55 -1.84
CA LEU A 99 10.55 -2.67 -1.74
C LEU A 99 10.46 -3.19 -0.29
N THR A 100 11.59 -3.34 0.39
CA THR A 100 11.64 -3.76 1.80
C THR A 100 10.91 -2.77 2.71
N LEU A 101 11.04 -1.46 2.44
CA LEU A 101 10.33 -0.42 3.18
C LEU A 101 8.82 -0.51 2.95
N ILE A 102 8.39 -0.65 1.69
CA ILE A 102 6.97 -0.74 1.33
C ILE A 102 6.31 -2.03 1.82
N GLN A 103 7.05 -3.13 1.97
CA GLN A 103 6.53 -4.36 2.56
C GLN A 103 6.13 -4.24 4.04
N ARG A 104 6.57 -3.18 4.74
CA ARG A 104 6.18 -2.92 6.13
C ARG A 104 4.77 -2.35 6.26
N PHE A 105 4.22 -1.78 5.18
CA PHE A 105 2.87 -1.24 5.18
C PHE A 105 1.85 -2.37 5.33
N PRO A 106 0.85 -2.21 6.20
CA PRO A 106 -0.04 -3.30 6.56
C PRO A 106 -0.96 -3.69 5.39
N THR A 107 -1.26 -4.98 5.29
CA THR A 107 -2.14 -5.57 4.27
C THR A 107 -3.11 -6.58 4.88
N THR A 108 -3.45 -6.45 6.17
CA THR A 108 -4.11 -7.52 6.94
C THR A 108 -5.49 -7.86 6.39
N TYR A 109 -6.23 -6.86 5.92
CA TYR A 109 -7.60 -7.02 5.43
C TYR A 109 -7.76 -6.84 3.91
N GLU A 110 -6.67 -6.96 3.15
CA GLU A 110 -6.67 -6.73 1.70
C GLU A 110 -7.70 -7.61 0.99
N LYS A 111 -7.74 -8.91 1.32
CA LYS A 111 -8.65 -9.87 0.70
C LYS A 111 -10.10 -9.50 0.96
N GLU A 112 -10.44 -9.17 2.19
CA GLU A 112 -11.78 -8.81 2.62
C GLU A 112 -12.26 -7.51 1.97
N MET A 113 -11.38 -6.51 1.83
CA MET A 113 -11.72 -5.25 1.15
C MET A 113 -11.89 -5.40 -0.35
N LYS A 114 -11.08 -6.25 -1.00
CA LYS A 114 -11.31 -6.64 -2.40
C LYS A 114 -12.68 -7.30 -2.55
N GLN A 115 -12.99 -8.31 -1.74
CA GLN A 115 -14.28 -9.01 -1.79
C GLN A 115 -15.46 -8.07 -1.55
N TRP A 116 -15.34 -7.15 -0.58
CA TRP A 116 -16.36 -6.13 -0.34
C TRP A 116 -16.59 -5.24 -1.56
N TRP A 117 -15.52 -4.82 -2.24
CA TRP A 117 -15.61 -4.00 -3.45
C TRP A 117 -16.29 -4.76 -4.61
N GLU A 118 -15.90 -6.02 -4.82
CA GLU A 118 -16.50 -6.87 -5.85
C GLU A 118 -17.99 -7.08 -5.60
N ALA A 119 -18.38 -7.36 -4.35
CA ALA A 119 -19.78 -7.51 -3.97
C ALA A 119 -20.58 -6.21 -4.14
N ARG A 120 -19.96 -5.05 -3.89
CA ARG A 120 -20.61 -3.74 -4.02
C ARG A 120 -20.81 -3.31 -5.47
N THR A 121 -19.92 -3.67 -6.37
CA THR A 121 -19.89 -3.16 -7.76
C THR A 121 -20.24 -4.20 -8.82
N GLY A 122 -20.11 -5.49 -8.49
CA GLY A 122 -20.18 -6.59 -9.46
C GLY A 122 -18.92 -6.73 -10.34
N LEU A 123 -17.91 -5.87 -10.15
CA LEU A 123 -16.65 -5.94 -10.88
C LEU A 123 -15.68 -6.87 -10.17
N LYS A 124 -14.95 -7.70 -10.92
CA LYS A 124 -13.88 -8.52 -10.34
C LYS A 124 -12.59 -7.70 -10.25
N VAL A 125 -11.91 -7.80 -9.11
CA VAL A 125 -10.57 -7.25 -8.94
C VAL A 125 -9.60 -8.26 -9.55
N GLU A 126 -9.06 -7.94 -10.72
CA GLU A 126 -8.05 -8.78 -11.35
C GLU A 126 -6.74 -8.70 -10.55
N GLU A 127 -6.39 -9.79 -9.88
CA GLU A 127 -5.01 -9.99 -9.44
C GLU A 127 -4.21 -10.30 -10.69
N THR A 128 -3.46 -9.33 -11.21
CA THR A 128 -2.46 -9.60 -12.24
C THR A 128 -1.44 -10.57 -11.64
N LYS A 129 -1.67 -11.87 -11.85
CA LYS A 129 -0.66 -12.92 -11.74
C LYS A 129 0.37 -12.71 -12.84
N GLN A 130 1.13 -11.62 -12.76
CA GLN A 130 2.52 -11.69 -13.18
C GLN A 130 3.30 -12.20 -11.98
N THR A 131 3.03 -13.47 -11.67
CA THR A 131 4.06 -14.37 -11.20
C THR A 131 5.17 -14.25 -12.24
N ILE A 132 6.09 -13.33 -12.04
CA ILE A 132 7.47 -13.68 -12.31
C ILE A 132 7.66 -14.90 -11.41
N GLU A 133 7.43 -16.07 -12.01
CA GLU A 133 8.24 -17.22 -11.71
C GLU A 133 9.65 -16.66 -11.82
N ILE A 134 10.16 -16.15 -10.70
CA ILE A 134 11.58 -15.88 -10.53
C ILE A 134 12.10 -17.29 -10.66
N ALA A 135 12.49 -17.60 -11.90
CA ALA A 135 13.18 -18.79 -12.28
C ALA A 135 14.08 -19.11 -11.10
N ALA A 136 13.87 -20.32 -10.57
CA ALA A 136 14.71 -20.89 -9.56
C ALA A 136 16.15 -20.43 -9.83
N PHE A 137 16.69 -19.59 -8.95
CA PHE A 137 18.13 -19.49 -8.80
C PHE A 137 18.55 -20.81 -8.14
N GLU A 138 18.45 -21.89 -8.92
CA GLU A 138 19.27 -23.08 -8.75
C GLU A 138 20.68 -22.66 -9.17
N GLY A 139 21.47 -22.28 -8.17
CA GLY A 139 22.93 -22.36 -8.25
C GLY A 139 23.40 -23.79 -8.08
#